data_AF-A0A2M7I3D1-F1
#
_entry.id   AF-A0A2M7I3D1-F1
#
_cell.length_a   1.000
_cell.length_b   1.000
_cell.length_c   1.000
_cell.angle_alpha   90.00
_cell.angle_beta   90.00
_cell.angle_gamma   90.00
#
_symmetry.space_group_name_H-M   'P 1'
#
loop_
_entity.id
_entity.type
_entity.pdbx_description
1 polymer ?
#
loop_
_entity_poly.entity_id
_entity_poly.type
_entity_poly.pdbx_seq_one_letter_code
_entity_poly.pdbx_strand_id
1 'polypeptide(L)' 'MNIKQTALYFVNIFILVIIVSALVTYLYSLIVHKNVAANWDTSFQLAIIIGIILTWLNYQERKK' A
#
# COMPACT_ATOMS: atom_id res chain seq x y z
N MET A 1 4.13 20.11 -11.33
CA MET A 1 4.26 19.39 -10.05
C MET A 1 5.73 19.08 -9.81
N ASN A 2 6.22 19.25 -8.59
CA ASN A 2 7.59 18.85 -8.28
C ASN A 2 7.64 17.32 -8.26
N ILE A 3 8.31 16.69 -9.23
CA ILE A 3 8.31 15.23 -9.40
C ILE A 3 8.78 14.52 -8.11
N LYS A 4 9.69 15.18 -7.37
CA LYS A 4 10.20 14.73 -6.07
C LYS A 4 9.08 14.59 -5.02
N GLN A 5 8.14 15.54 -5.00
CA GLN A 5 7.05 15.55 -4.03
C GLN A 5 6.00 14.46 -4.35
N THR A 6 5.78 14.19 -5.63
CA THR A 6 4.92 13.10 -6.10
C THR A 6 5.51 11.74 -5.76
N ALA A 7 6.82 11.57 -5.99
CA ALA A 7 7.52 10.34 -5.67
C ALA A 7 7.51 10.06 -4.16
N LEU A 8 7.77 11.09 -3.33
CA LEU A 8 7.68 10.96 -1.87
C LEU A 8 6.27 10.57 -1.40
N TYR A 9 5.23 11.17 -1.99
CA TYR A 9 3.85 10.83 -1.67
C TYR A 9 3.51 9.38 -2.03
N PHE A 10 3.92 8.93 -3.22
CA PHE A 10 3.79 7.55 -3.65
C PHE A 10 4.48 6.59 -2.69
N VAL A 11 5.75 6.84 -2.35
CA VAL A 11 6.54 5.97 -1.45
C VAL A 11 5.88 5.86 -0.08
N ASN A 12 5.36 6.98 0.45
CA ASN A 12 4.72 6.96 1.76
C ASN A 12 3.43 6.13 1.76
N ILE A 13 2.60 6.26 0.73
CA ILE A 13 1.39 5.44 0.57
C ILE A 13 1.77 3.97 0.36
N PHE A 14 2.76 3.71 -0.48
CA PHE A 14 3.22 2.37 -0.77
C PHE A 14 3.66 1.63 0.50
N ILE A 15 4.50 2.26 1.33
CA ILE A 15 4.94 1.71 2.61
C ILE A 15 3.74 1.45 3.53
N LEU A 16 2.82 2.41 3.64
CA LEU A 16 1.66 2.29 4.51
C LEU A 16 0.75 1.13 4.07
N VAL A 17 0.52 0.96 2.77
CA VAL A 17 -0.30 -0.15 2.24
C VAL A 17 0.38 -1.50 2.44
N ILE A 18 1.70 -1.61 2.26
CA ILE A 18 2.44 -2.84 2.58
C ILE A 18 2.26 -3.20 4.04
N ILE A 19 2.49 -2.24 4.95
CA ILE A 19 2.41 -2.49 6.39
C ILE A 19 1.00 -2.94 6.78
N VAL A 20 -0.03 -2.21 6.35
CA VAL A 20 -1.42 -2.53 6.66
C VAL A 20 -1.80 -3.89 6.07
N SER A 21 -1.46 -4.17 4.80
CA SER A 21 -1.81 -5.43 4.15
C SER A 21 -1.10 -6.63 4.78
N ALA A 22 0.18 -6.49 5.10
CA ALA A 22 0.96 -7.52 5.79
C ALA A 22 0.39 -7.78 7.18
N LEU A 23 0.03 -6.73 7.92
CA LEU A 23 -0.52 -6.83 9.27
C LEU A 23 -1.92 -7.47 9.27
N VAL A 24 -2.81 -7.06 8.35
CA VAL A 24 -4.14 -7.67 8.19
C VAL A 24 -4.00 -9.15 7.82
N THR A 25 -3.13 -9.47 6.87
CA THR A 25 -2.91 -10.85 6.42
C THR A 25 -2.32 -11.71 7.53
N TYR A 26 -1.36 -11.16 8.28
CA TYR A 26 -0.76 -11.82 9.44
C TYR A 26 -1.80 -12.12 10.53
N LEU A 27 -2.60 -11.12 10.91
CA LEU A 27 -3.66 -11.30 11.92
C LEU A 27 -4.71 -12.31 11.46
N TYR A 28 -5.13 -12.24 10.20
CA TYR A 28 -6.08 -13.20 9.63
C TYR A 28 -5.52 -14.63 9.64
N SER A 29 -4.26 -14.80 9.23
CA SER A 29 -3.57 -16.11 9.24
C SER A 29 -3.43 -16.67 10.65
N LEU A 30 -3.10 -15.80 11.63
CA LEU A 30 -2.97 -16.18 13.03
C LEU A 30 -4.31 -16.63 13.63
N ILE A 31 -5.39 -15.89 13.36
CA ILE A 31 -6.72 -16.16 13.93
C ILE A 31 -7.36 -17.39 13.27
N VAL A 32 -7.31 -17.49 11.94
CA VAL A 32 -8.05 -18.49 11.18
C VAL A 32 -7.26 -19.78 11.00
N HIS A 33 -5.98 -19.68 10.64
CA HIS A 33 -5.16 -20.83 10.28
C HIS A 33 -4.21 -21.27 11.40
N LYS A 34 -4.18 -20.57 12.55
CA LYS A 34 -3.19 -20.73 13.63
C LYS A 34 -1.74 -20.79 13.11
N ASN A 35 -1.50 -20.14 11.97
CA ASN A 35 -0.21 -20.15 11.29
C ASN A 35 0.34 -18.73 11.24
N VAL A 36 1.64 -18.60 11.43
CA VAL A 36 2.34 -17.31 11.53
C VAL A 36 2.93 -16.98 10.16
N ALA A 37 2.08 -16.93 9.13
CA ALA A 37 2.50 -16.67 7.75
C ALA A 37 1.76 -15.45 7.19
N ALA A 38 2.50 -14.39 6.89
CA ALA A 38 2.01 -13.26 6.11
C ALA A 38 2.20 -13.55 4.61
N ASN A 39 1.17 -13.30 3.81
CA ASN A 39 1.24 -13.41 2.35
C ASN A 39 1.84 -12.12 1.76
N TRP A 40 3.15 -12.16 1.52
CA TRP A 40 3.94 -11.03 1.02
C TRP A 40 3.59 -10.67 -0.42
N ASP A 41 3.28 -11.67 -1.25
CA ASP A 41 2.98 -11.47 -2.67
C ASP A 41 1.71 -10.61 -2.86
N THR A 42 0.63 -10.96 -2.16
CA THR A 42 -0.63 -10.20 -2.22
C THR A 42 -0.47 -8.80 -1.62
N SER A 43 0.32 -8.67 -0.54
CA SER A 43 0.57 -7.39 0.12
C SER A 43 1.36 -6.43 -0.78
N PHE A 44 2.35 -6.95 -1.50
CA PHE A 44 3.17 -6.18 -2.44
C PHE A 44 2.35 -5.75 -3.65
N GLN A 45 1.55 -6.66 -4.23
CA GLN A 45 0.68 -6.34 -5.35
C GLN A 45 -0.34 -5.25 -5.00
N LEU A 46 -0.98 -5.35 -3.83
CA LEU A 46 -1.92 -4.33 -3.34
C LEU A 46 -1.24 -2.98 -3.15
N ALA A 47 -0.03 -2.96 -2.58
CA ALA A 47 0.71 -1.71 -2.39
C ALA A 47 1.07 -1.01 -3.69
N ILE A 48 1.47 -1.75 -4.73
CA ILE A 48 1.71 -1.18 -6.05
C ILE A 48 0.43 -0.56 -6.61
N ILE A 49 -0.68 -1.32 -6.63
CA ILE A 49 -1.94 -0.88 -7.23
C ILE A 49 -2.48 0.37 -6.51
N ILE A 50 -2.60 0.29 -5.18
CA ILE A 50 -3.16 1.37 -4.36
C ILE A 50 -2.23 2.59 -4.36
N GLY A 51 -0.91 2.38 -4.29
CA GLY A 51 0.07 3.46 -4.38
C GLY A 51 -0.06 4.26 -5.66
N ILE A 52 -0.20 3.58 -6.82
CA ILE A 52 -0.34 4.24 -8.12
C ILE A 52 -1.67 4.99 -8.18
N ILE A 53 -2.77 4.34 -7.80
CA ILE A 53 -4.12 4.93 -7.86
C ILE A 53 -4.22 6.18 -6.99
N LEU A 54 -3.83 6.13 -5.71
CA LEU A 54 -3.93 7.31 -4.85
C LEU A 54 -2.99 8.44 -5.27
N THR A 55 -1.80 8.12 -5.76
CA THR A 55 -0.87 9.15 -6.26
C THR A 55 -1.46 9.86 -7.47
N TRP A 56 -2.11 9.11 -8.37
CA TRP A 56 -2.82 9.68 -9.50
C TRP A 56 -4.03 10.51 -9.07
N LEU A 57 -4.79 10.04 -8.09
CA LEU A 57 -5.97 10.75 -7.56
C LEU A 57 -5.57 12.08 -6.90
N ASN A 58 -4.49 12.10 -6.13
CA ASN A 58 -3.90 13.32 -5.57
C ASN A 58 -3.44 14.28 -6.67
N TYR A 59 -2.84 13.77 -7.74
CA TYR A 59 -2.45 14.57 -8.90
C TYR A 59 -3.66 15.24 -9.57
N GLN A 60 -4.77 14.52 -9.71
CA GLN A 60 -6.03 15.02 -10.28
C GLN A 60 -6.67 16.08 -9.38
N GLU A 61 -6.73 15.85 -8.07
CA GLU A 61 -7.27 16.82 -7.11
C GLU A 61 -6.52 18.15 -7.12
N ARG A 62 -5.18 18.12 -7.21
CA ARG A 62 -4.38 19.36 -7.27
C ARG A 62 -4.45 20.11 -8.59
N LYS A 63 -5.06 19.52 -9.62
CA LYS A 63 -5.30 20.15 -10.92
C LYS A 63 -6.66 20.84 -11.03
N LYS A 64 -7.61 20.50 -10.15
CA LYS A 64 -8.86 21.25 -9.96
C LYS A 64 -8.61 22.47 -9.08
#